data_AF-A0A3D4PD58-F1
#
_entry.id   AF-A0A3D4PD58-F1
#
_cell.length_a   1.000
_cell.length_b   1.000
_cell.length_c   1.000
_cell.angle_alpha   90.00
_cell.angle_beta   90.00
_cell.angle_gamma   90.00
#
_symmetry.space_group_name_H-M   'P 1'
#
loop_
_entity.id
_entity.type
_entity.pdbx_description
1 polymer ?
#
loop_
_entity_poly.entity_id
_entity_poly.type
_entity_poly.pdbx_seq_one_letter_code
_entity_poly.pdbx_strand_id
1 'polypeptide(L)' 'MAQTIELIRGGVVGDVTEVHSWVPAKRWNPELMAPPTQKESVPKGLNWDLWIGPRAMRPFHSAYHPVHWRDFWEFGCG' A
#
# COMPACT_ATOMS: atom_id res chain seq x y z
N MET A 1 -14.02 -15.78 5.98
CA MET A 1 -14.15 -16.31 4.60
C MET A 1 -14.76 -17.71 4.53
N ALA A 2 -14.55 -18.62 5.49
CA ALA A 2 -15.09 -19.98 5.44
C ALA A 2 -16.61 -20.05 5.20
N GLN A 3 -17.41 -19.29 5.94
CA GLN A 3 -18.87 -19.32 5.82
C GLN A 3 -19.39 -18.96 4.42
N THR A 4 -18.83 -17.92 3.78
CA THR A 4 -19.23 -17.52 2.42
C THR A 4 -18.88 -18.61 1.40
N ILE A 5 -17.73 -19.25 1.56
CA ILE A 5 -17.28 -20.34 0.67
C ILE A 5 -18.20 -21.56 0.80
N GLU A 6 -18.58 -21.95 2.01
CA GLU A 6 -19.49 -23.07 2.24
C GLU A 6 -20.88 -22.83 1.65
N LEU A 7 -21.41 -21.60 1.73
CA LEU A 7 -22.71 -21.26 1.14
C LEU A 7 -22.69 -21.30 -0.39
N ILE A 8 -21.60 -20.83 -1.01
CA ILE A 8 -21.42 -20.91 -2.47
C ILE A 8 -21.28 -22.37 -2.90
N ARG A 9 -20.41 -23.14 -2.25
CA ARG A 9 -20.18 -24.56 -2.58
C ARG A 9 -21.40 -25.44 -2.30
N GLY A 10 -22.18 -25.10 -1.27
CA GLY A 10 -23.43 -25.76 -0.94
C GLY A 10 -24.60 -25.41 -1.86
N GLY A 11 -24.39 -24.56 -2.87
CA GLY A 11 -25.40 -24.20 -3.87
C GLY A 11 -26.54 -23.35 -3.32
N VAL A 12 -26.37 -22.72 -2.16
CA VAL A 12 -27.46 -21.99 -1.45
C VAL A 12 -28.00 -20.83 -2.28
N VAL A 13 -27.16 -20.21 -3.12
CA VAL A 13 -27.51 -19.08 -3.98
C VAL A 13 -27.74 -19.47 -5.45
N GLY A 14 -27.75 -20.78 -5.76
CA GLY A 14 -27.74 -21.28 -7.13
C GLY A 14 -26.40 -21.08 -7.84
N ASP A 15 -26.40 -21.25 -9.17
CA ASP A 15 -25.21 -21.09 -10.00
C ASP A 15 -24.80 -19.62 -10.11
N VAL A 16 -23.60 -19.28 -9.62
CA VAL A 16 -23.04 -17.92 -9.70
C VAL A 16 -22.57 -17.63 -11.13
N THR A 17 -23.19 -16.66 -11.79
CA THR A 17 -22.83 -16.27 -13.17
C THR A 17 -21.90 -15.07 -13.26
N GLU A 18 -21.89 -14.20 -12.25
CA GLU A 18 -21.10 -12.96 -12.24
C GLU A 18 -20.67 -12.56 -10.82
N VAL A 19 -19.50 -11.93 -10.70
CA VAL A 19 -18.96 -11.38 -9.45
C VAL A 19 -18.42 -9.98 -9.69
N HIS A 20 -18.86 -9.03 -8.86
CA HIS A 20 -18.37 -7.65 -8.87
C HIS A 20 -17.49 -7.46 -7.64
N SER A 21 -16.24 -7.04 -7.84
CA SER A 21 -15.30 -6.75 -6.76
C SER A 21 -14.60 -5.43 -7.03
N TRP A 22 -14.62 -4.52 -6.05
CA TRP A 22 -13.91 -3.25 -6.11
C TRP A 22 -13.29 -2.93 -4.75
N VAL A 23 -12.20 -2.17 -4.79
CA VAL A 23 -11.57 -1.56 -3.61
C VAL A 23 -11.65 -0.06 -3.82
N PRO A 24 -12.04 0.74 -2.81
CA PRO A 24 -11.99 2.19 -2.93
C PRO A 24 -10.54 2.63 -3.14
N ALA A 25 -10.24 3.24 -4.28
CA ALA A 25 -8.92 3.80 -4.55
C ALA A 25 -8.74 5.08 -3.71
N LYS A 26 -8.14 4.94 -2.52
CA LYS A 26 -7.75 6.06 -1.68
C LYS A 26 -6.24 6.02 -1.45
N ARG A 27 -5.60 7.18 -1.58
CA ARG A 27 -4.22 7.38 -1.14
C ARG A 27 -4.16 7.36 0.38
N TRP A 28 -3.05 6.90 0.93
CA TRP A 28 -2.78 7.03 2.36
C TRP A 28 -2.51 8.48 2.77
N ASN A 29 -1.92 9.28 1.87
CA ASN A 29 -1.65 10.71 2.01
C ASN A 29 -2.44 11.51 0.96
N PRO A 30 -3.72 11.83 1.21
CA PRO A 30 -4.57 12.53 0.25
C PRO A 30 -4.12 13.97 -0.02
N GLU A 31 -3.43 14.61 0.92
CA GLU A 31 -2.94 15.99 0.79
C GLU A 31 -1.62 16.08 0.00
N LEU A 32 -0.94 14.96 -0.23
CA LEU A 32 0.35 14.94 -0.90
C LEU A 32 0.18 15.05 -2.41
N MET A 33 0.38 16.26 -2.93
CA MET A 33 0.24 16.57 -4.35
C MET A 33 1.53 16.33 -5.17
N ALA A 34 2.69 16.27 -4.51
CA ALA A 34 3.98 16.05 -5.12
C ALA A 34 4.93 15.31 -4.15
N PRO A 35 6.00 14.64 -4.64
CA PRO A 35 7.01 14.05 -3.78
C PRO A 35 7.60 15.08 -2.81
N PRO A 36 7.83 14.71 -1.55
CA PRO A 36 8.43 15.62 -0.59
C PRO A 36 9.83 16.06 -1.04
N THR A 37 10.12 17.35 -0.91
CA THR A 37 11.42 17.94 -1.25
C THR A 37 12.27 18.27 -0.02
N GLN A 38 11.64 18.34 1.16
CA GLN A 38 12.32 18.61 2.42
C GLN A 38 13.01 17.35 2.95
N LYS A 39 14.13 17.54 3.64
CA LYS A 39 14.86 16.46 4.32
C LYS A 39 14.52 16.49 5.80
N GLU A 40 14.14 15.34 6.34
CA GLU A 40 13.97 15.14 7.77
C GLU A 40 15.11 14.29 8.35
N SER A 41 15.25 14.33 9.68
CA SER A 41 16.16 13.43 10.39
C SER A 41 15.59 12.01 10.40
N VAL A 42 16.44 11.02 10.18
CA VAL A 42 16.04 9.61 10.23
C VAL A 42 15.72 9.24 11.69
N PRO A 43 14.54 8.66 11.99
CA PRO A 43 14.19 8.20 13.32
C PRO A 43 15.21 7.21 13.90
N LYS A 44 15.45 7.30 15.21
CA LYS A 44 16.35 6.37 15.91
C LYS A 44 15.87 4.93 15.72
N GLY A 45 16.75 4.06 15.24
CA GLY A 45 16.46 2.64 14.99
C GLY A 45 15.99 2.33 13.58
N LEU A 46 15.77 3.34 12.72
CA LEU A 46 15.54 3.13 11.29
C LEU A 46 16.86 3.20 10.54
N ASN A 47 17.27 2.11 9.89
CA ASN A 47 18.34 2.14 8.91
C ASN A 47 17.74 2.51 7.54
N TRP A 48 17.85 3.78 7.17
CA TRP A 48 17.26 4.30 5.94
C TRP A 48 17.90 3.75 4.67
N ASP A 49 19.21 3.56 4.67
CA ASP A 49 19.95 2.95 3.56
C ASP A 49 19.45 1.53 3.28
N LEU A 50 19.30 0.73 4.35
CA LEU A 50 18.74 -0.61 4.25
C LEU A 50 17.27 -0.61 3.83
N TRP A 51 16.47 0.36 4.29
CA TRP A 51 15.05 0.46 3.92
C TRP A 51 14.85 0.82 2.44
N ILE A 52 15.65 1.75 1.90
CA ILE A 52 15.63 2.11 0.48
C ILE A 52 16.11 0.94 -0.38
N GLY A 53 17.14 0.22 0.09
CA GLY A 53 17.73 -0.91 -0.61
C GLY A 53 18.41 -0.49 -1.92
N PRO A 54 18.27 -1.24 -3.02
CA PRO A 54 19.00 -1.00 -4.26
C PRO A 54 18.48 0.18 -5.09
N ARG A 55 17.43 0.87 -4.63
CA ARG A 55 16.81 1.98 -5.34
C ARG A 55 17.68 3.23 -5.23
N ALA A 56 17.42 4.21 -6.11
CA ALA A 56 18.11 5.48 -6.07
C ALA A 56 17.98 6.12 -4.67
N MET A 57 19.12 6.48 -4.05
CA MET A 57 19.15 7.04 -2.71
C MET A 57 18.40 8.38 -2.67
N ARG A 58 17.53 8.53 -1.66
CA ARG A 58 16.74 9.75 -1.44
C ARG A 58 16.84 10.17 0.02
N PRO A 59 16.74 11.47 0.34
CA PRO A 59 16.62 11.92 1.72
C PRO A 59 15.39 11.30 2.39
N PHE A 60 15.51 11.01 3.69
CA PHE A 60 14.37 10.56 4.49
C PHE A 60 13.32 11.66 4.63
N HIS A 61 12.05 11.26 4.58
CA HIS A 61 10.90 12.05 4.98
C HIS A 61 9.81 11.14 5.55
N SER A 62 9.13 11.60 6.59
CA SER A 62 7.97 10.99 7.23
C SER A 62 6.82 10.60 6.26
N ALA A 63 6.75 11.21 5.08
CA ALA A 63 5.76 10.88 4.06
C ALA A 63 6.00 9.50 3.43
N TYR A 64 7.20 8.92 3.56
CA TYR A 64 7.53 7.60 2.98
C TYR A 64 7.32 6.46 3.98
N HIS A 65 7.82 6.58 5.20
CA HIS A 65 7.82 5.53 6.21
C HIS A 65 7.07 6.02 7.46
N PRO A 66 6.22 5.19 8.11
CA PRO A 66 6.19 3.72 8.03
C PRO A 66 5.24 3.07 7.01
N VAL A 67 4.08 3.66 6.71
CA VAL A 67 2.99 2.96 5.99
C VAL A 67 2.74 3.52 4.58
N HIS A 68 3.10 4.78 4.37
CA HIS A 68 2.69 5.59 3.23
C HIS A 68 3.49 5.34 1.94
N TRP A 69 4.55 4.52 2.00
CA TRP A 69 5.39 4.20 0.85
C TRP A 69 4.61 3.67 -0.36
N ARG A 70 3.44 3.04 -0.13
CA ARG A 70 2.56 2.54 -1.20
C ARG A 70 1.98 3.64 -2.10
N ASP A 71 1.97 4.89 -1.65
CA ASP A 71 1.52 6.02 -2.46
C ASP A 71 2.57 6.47 -3.49
N PHE A 72 3.78 5.90 -3.45
CA PHE A 72 4.89 6.25 -4.32
C PHE A 72 5.22 5.08 -5.22
N TRP A 73 5.19 5.32 -6.53
CA TRP A 73 5.51 4.30 -7.53
C TRP A 73 6.94 3.76 -7.37
N GLU A 74 7.85 4.61 -6.91
CA GLU A 74 9.23 4.23 -6.66
C GLU A 74 9.38 3.24 -5.50
N PHE A 75 8.40 3.17 -4.59
CA PHE A 75 8.42 2.23 -3.48
C PHE A 75 7.47 1.05 -3.62
N GLY A 76 6.39 1.21 -4.39
CA GLY A 76 5.45 0.15 -4.77
C GLY A 76 6.09 -1.00 -5.56
N CYS A 77 5.41 -2.15 -5.58
CA CYS A 77 5.79 -3.31 -6.40
C CYS A 77 5.08 -3.34 -7.77
N GLY A 78 4.58 -2.19 -8.24
CA GLY A 78 3.60 -2.13 -9.32
C GLY A 78 2.17 -2.32 -8.82
#